data_AF-A0A937AHU6-F1
#
_entry.id   AF-A0A937AHU6-F1
#
_cell.length_a   1.000
_cell.length_b   1.000
_cell.length_c   1.000
_cell.angle_alpha   90.00
_cell.angle_beta   90.00
_cell.angle_gamma   90.00
#
_symmetry.space_group_name_H-M   'P 1'
#
loop_
_entity.id
_entity.type
_entity.pdbx_description
1 polymer ?
#
loop_
_entity_poly.entity_id
_entity_poly.type
_entity_poly.pdbx_seq_one_letter_code
_entity_poly.pdbx_strand_id
1 'polypeptide(L)'
;MPDIPEISETAPDPTPNATLGAPTEAPPAGPVAAAAPRPEPSVAETARLLANHFPALFGAGVVKPIKLRIQADIHQRAPGVFTKKSLSVFLQRHTTATAYLRALVAEGATRIDLDGQPAGEIAAEHRDAARVELERRRAIVEAKKRAEREAARAARPPRHDARQDPGRRGDTGPGAPRRPQKPRPELKRVRSPESAKPPTPPLTPEQDPEALARRERALLLRSFEQSPLSKANFAALKGLSEEALDALLTSARQERGSR
;
A
#
# COMPACT_ATOMS: atom_id res chain seq x y z
N MET A 1 -49.24 62.94 -2.69
CA MET A 1 -49.14 61.55 -3.17
C MET A 1 -49.06 61.62 -4.69
N PRO A 2 -47.89 61.40 -5.30
CA PRO A 2 -47.73 61.37 -6.76
C PRO A 2 -48.21 60.01 -7.29
N ASP A 3 -49.18 59.90 -8.18
CA ASP A 3 -49.22 60.21 -9.64
C ASP A 3 -48.44 59.19 -10.49
N ILE A 4 -49.20 58.40 -11.27
CA ILE A 4 -48.77 57.41 -12.28
C ILE A 4 -49.29 57.98 -13.61
N PRO A 5 -48.49 58.08 -14.69
CA PRO A 5 -48.64 57.10 -15.79
C PRO A 5 -47.42 56.82 -16.72
N GLU A 6 -47.40 55.57 -17.23
CA GLU A 6 -47.24 55.15 -18.64
C GLU A 6 -46.02 55.57 -19.50
N ILE A 7 -45.25 54.59 -20.00
CA ILE A 7 -44.76 54.53 -21.40
C ILE A 7 -44.38 53.09 -21.83
N SER A 8 -44.69 52.81 -23.09
CA SER A 8 -44.59 51.55 -23.84
C SER A 8 -43.21 51.26 -24.46
N GLU A 9 -42.92 49.95 -24.59
CA GLU A 9 -42.38 49.20 -25.75
C GLU A 9 -41.48 49.89 -26.81
N THR A 10 -40.26 49.35 -27.02
CA THR A 10 -39.68 48.94 -28.34
C THR A 10 -38.19 48.55 -28.21
N ALA A 11 -37.83 47.34 -28.66
CA ALA A 11 -36.45 46.83 -28.87
C ALA A 11 -35.88 47.34 -30.22
N PRO A 12 -34.56 47.27 -30.55
CA PRO A 12 -33.87 45.99 -30.81
C PRO A 12 -32.33 45.93 -30.55
N ASP A 13 -31.77 44.72 -30.63
CA ASP A 13 -30.33 44.38 -30.75
C ASP A 13 -29.72 44.94 -32.08
N PRO A 14 -28.39 45.17 -32.20
CA PRO A 14 -27.48 44.10 -32.65
C PRO A 14 -26.00 44.18 -32.18
N THR A 15 -25.33 43.02 -32.04
CA THR A 15 -23.86 42.84 -32.15
C THR A 15 -23.31 43.15 -33.55
N PRO A 16 -22.01 43.56 -33.70
CA PRO A 16 -21.05 42.62 -34.30
C PRO A 16 -19.58 42.71 -33.78
N ASN A 17 -18.82 41.70 -34.19
CA ASN A 17 -17.42 41.33 -33.90
C ASN A 17 -16.44 41.88 -34.98
N ALA A 18 -15.21 42.29 -34.63
CA ALA A 18 -14.08 42.47 -35.58
C ALA A 18 -12.67 42.57 -34.92
N THR A 19 -12.04 41.43 -34.60
CA THR A 19 -10.85 40.83 -35.24
C THR A 19 -9.64 41.68 -35.77
N LEU A 20 -8.44 41.29 -35.26
CA LEU A 20 -7.05 41.21 -35.80
C LEU A 20 -6.01 42.36 -35.70
N GLY A 21 -4.83 42.01 -35.14
CA GLY A 21 -3.52 42.61 -35.45
C GLY A 21 -2.43 42.47 -34.36
N ALA A 22 -1.63 41.38 -34.38
CA ALA A 22 -0.40 41.20 -33.59
C ALA A 22 0.81 41.94 -34.21
N PRO A 23 1.93 42.18 -33.47
CA PRO A 23 3.04 41.21 -33.47
C PRO A 23 3.83 41.05 -32.14
N THR A 24 4.36 39.83 -31.93
CA THR A 24 5.71 39.43 -31.42
C THR A 24 6.43 40.37 -30.42
N GLU A 25 6.79 39.95 -29.20
CA GLU A 25 7.96 39.10 -28.90
C GLU A 25 7.92 38.61 -27.43
N ALA A 26 8.32 37.36 -27.19
CA ALA A 26 8.49 36.75 -25.86
C ALA A 26 9.98 36.77 -25.43
N PRO A 27 10.34 36.36 -24.20
CA PRO A 27 11.09 37.11 -23.17
C PRO A 27 12.61 36.79 -23.11
N PRO A 28 13.35 37.20 -22.06
CA PRO A 28 13.59 36.19 -21.01
C PRO A 28 13.66 36.69 -19.55
N ALA A 29 13.11 35.86 -18.67
CA ALA A 29 13.66 35.37 -17.40
C ALA A 29 14.29 36.34 -16.38
N GLY A 30 13.58 36.48 -15.26
CA GLY A 30 14.17 36.52 -13.92
C GLY A 30 13.28 35.70 -12.96
N PRO A 31 13.67 34.49 -12.52
CA PRO A 31 12.85 33.68 -11.65
C PRO A 31 12.97 34.19 -10.22
N VAL A 32 11.89 34.70 -9.64
CA VAL A 32 11.77 34.79 -8.19
C VAL A 32 11.78 33.36 -7.67
N ALA A 33 12.86 33.04 -6.95
CA ALA A 33 13.21 31.72 -6.46
C ALA A 33 12.00 30.96 -5.93
N ALA A 34 11.60 29.92 -6.68
CA ALA A 34 10.78 28.86 -6.18
C ALA A 34 11.49 28.27 -4.96
N ALA A 35 10.99 28.61 -3.76
CA ALA A 35 11.29 27.85 -2.57
C ALA A 35 10.91 26.40 -2.88
N ALA A 36 11.92 25.53 -2.95
CA ALA A 36 11.76 24.11 -3.21
C ALA A 36 10.55 23.56 -2.44
N PRO A 37 9.75 22.63 -3.01
CA PRO A 37 8.72 21.97 -2.24
C PRO A 37 9.41 21.31 -1.06
N ARG A 38 9.19 21.86 0.15
CA ARG A 38 9.67 21.23 1.38
C ARG A 38 9.22 19.77 1.27
N PRO A 39 10.13 18.79 1.38
CA PRO A 39 9.76 17.39 1.31
C PRO A 39 8.62 17.21 2.31
N GLU A 40 7.43 16.84 1.82
CA GLU A 40 6.33 16.61 2.75
C GLU A 40 6.84 15.57 3.75
N PRO A 41 6.80 15.90 5.06
CA PRO A 41 7.41 15.04 6.05
C PRO A 41 6.81 13.65 5.88
N SER A 42 7.68 12.66 5.72
CA SER A 42 7.26 11.29 5.54
C SER A 42 6.33 10.89 6.69
N VAL A 43 5.49 9.88 6.48
CA VAL A 43 4.55 9.42 7.52
C VAL A 43 5.29 9.08 8.83
N ALA A 44 6.53 8.57 8.72
CA ALA A 44 7.38 8.26 9.86
C ALA A 44 7.90 9.51 10.58
N GLU A 45 8.28 10.56 9.85
CA GLU A 45 8.69 11.85 10.45
C GLU A 45 7.52 12.55 11.11
N THR A 46 6.35 12.57 10.45
CA THR A 46 5.11 13.08 11.04
C THR A 46 4.78 12.35 12.35
N ALA A 47 4.94 11.03 12.39
CA ALA A 47 4.74 10.24 13.60
C ALA A 47 5.72 10.61 14.73
N ARG A 48 7.01 10.78 14.40
CA ARG A 48 8.05 11.19 15.37
C ARG A 48 7.78 12.58 15.94
N LEU A 49 7.43 13.53 15.08
CA LEU A 49 7.08 14.88 15.49
C LEU A 49 5.81 14.89 16.36
N LEU A 50 4.79 14.12 16.02
CA LEU A 50 3.60 13.96 16.85
C LEU A 50 3.91 13.34 18.22
N ALA A 51 4.82 12.36 18.29
CA ALA A 51 5.27 11.78 19.55
C ALA A 51 6.04 12.78 20.42
N ASN A 52 6.85 13.65 19.80
CA ASN A 52 7.58 14.69 20.51
C ASN A 52 6.65 15.81 21.04
N HIS A 53 5.67 16.23 20.24
CA HIS A 53 4.74 17.30 20.63
C HIS A 53 3.62 16.81 21.57
N PHE A 54 3.13 15.58 21.38
CA PHE A 54 2.01 15.02 22.14
C PHE A 54 2.36 13.63 22.69
N PRO A 55 3.29 13.55 23.67
CA PRO A 55 3.75 12.28 24.21
C PRO A 55 2.65 11.50 24.94
N ALA A 56 1.64 12.19 25.50
CA ALA A 56 0.52 11.55 26.20
C ALA A 56 -0.31 10.61 25.29
N LEU A 57 -0.45 11.01 24.02
CA LEU A 57 -1.23 10.28 23.02
C LEU A 57 -0.36 9.38 22.13
N PHE A 58 0.80 9.87 21.68
CA PHE A 58 1.65 9.18 20.70
C PHE A 58 3.00 8.65 21.24
N GLY A 59 3.39 9.01 22.47
CA GLY A 59 4.75 8.76 22.98
C GLY A 59 5.01 7.37 23.56
N ALA A 60 3.99 6.67 24.07
CA ALA A 60 4.18 5.41 24.79
C ALA A 60 4.39 4.17 23.89
N GLY A 61 4.38 4.32 22.56
CA GLY A 61 4.34 3.20 21.60
C GLY A 61 3.05 2.37 21.65
N VAL A 62 2.23 2.55 22.69
CA VAL A 62 0.88 2.02 22.84
C VAL A 62 -0.06 2.91 22.05
N VAL A 63 -0.74 2.31 21.07
CA VAL A 63 -1.77 2.99 20.28
C VAL A 63 -3.03 3.10 21.14
N LYS A 64 -3.52 4.33 21.33
CA LYS A 64 -4.73 4.63 22.09
C LYS A 64 -5.85 5.10 21.16
N PRO A 65 -7.14 4.89 21.52
CA PRO A 65 -8.25 5.48 20.79
C PRO A 65 -8.18 7.01 20.83
N ILE A 66 -8.26 7.66 19.68
CA ILE A 66 -8.07 9.11 19.59
C ILE A 66 -9.44 9.82 19.60
N LYS A 67 -9.49 11.02 20.21
CA LYS A 67 -10.62 11.95 20.14
C LYS A 67 -11.06 12.21 18.69
N LEU A 68 -12.36 12.38 18.49
CA LEU A 68 -12.89 12.83 17.20
C LEU A 68 -12.41 14.25 16.89
N ARG A 69 -12.16 14.52 15.60
CA ARG A 69 -11.66 15.83 15.12
C ARG A 69 -10.31 16.27 15.70
N ILE A 70 -9.50 15.33 16.19
CA ILE A 70 -8.14 15.59 16.72
C ILE A 70 -7.26 16.42 15.78
N GLN A 71 -7.48 16.32 14.47
CA GLN A 71 -6.72 17.08 13.49
C GLN A 71 -6.87 18.59 13.68
N ALA A 72 -8.07 19.09 14.07
CA ALA A 72 -8.27 20.50 14.35
C ALA A 72 -7.48 20.92 15.61
N ASP A 73 -7.61 20.13 16.67
CA ASP A 73 -6.91 20.34 17.95
C ASP A 73 -5.38 20.36 17.77
N ILE A 74 -4.83 19.48 16.92
CA ILE A 74 -3.39 19.44 16.60
C ILE A 74 -2.95 20.72 15.90
N HIS A 75 -3.70 21.20 14.91
CA HIS A 75 -3.34 22.45 14.22
C HIS A 75 -3.45 23.67 15.12
N GLN A 76 -4.38 23.68 16.08
CA GLN A 76 -4.51 24.76 17.06
C GLN A 76 -3.32 24.81 18.02
N ARG A 77 -2.80 23.66 18.45
CA ARG A 77 -1.67 23.59 19.39
C ARG A 77 -0.30 23.71 18.74
N ALA A 78 -0.15 23.21 17.51
CA ALA A 78 1.09 23.24 16.76
C ALA A 78 0.86 23.86 15.36
N PRO A 79 0.48 25.14 15.29
CA PRO A 79 0.30 25.82 14.02
C PRO A 79 1.62 25.88 13.24
N GLY A 80 1.59 25.54 11.95
CA GLY A 80 2.75 25.63 11.06
C GLY A 80 3.78 24.48 11.16
N VAL A 81 3.68 23.60 12.16
CA VAL A 81 4.56 22.42 12.29
C VAL A 81 4.14 21.29 11.35
N PHE A 82 2.82 21.12 11.19
CA PHE A 82 2.24 20.04 10.40
C PHE A 82 1.42 20.59 9.24
N THR A 83 1.51 19.92 8.09
CA THR A 83 0.60 20.21 6.98
C THR A 83 -0.70 19.41 7.15
N LYS A 84 -1.82 19.96 6.69
CA LYS A 84 -3.11 19.26 6.73
C LYS A 84 -3.06 17.92 6.01
N LYS A 85 -2.26 17.85 4.93
CA LYS A 85 -2.08 16.65 4.10
C LYS A 85 -1.27 15.58 4.84
N SER A 86 -0.14 15.94 5.45
CA SER A 86 0.69 14.97 6.20
C SER A 86 -0.07 14.37 7.38
N LEU A 87 -0.83 15.19 8.12
CA LEU A 87 -1.68 14.71 9.22
C LEU A 87 -2.79 13.80 8.73
N SER A 88 -3.46 14.14 7.62
CA SER A 88 -4.52 13.31 7.06
C SER A 88 -4.00 11.93 6.67
N VAL A 89 -2.87 11.86 5.96
CA VAL A 89 -2.24 10.59 5.56
C VAL A 89 -1.80 9.77 6.78
N PHE A 90 -1.18 10.42 7.77
CA PHE A 90 -0.78 9.75 9.01
C PHE A 90 -1.98 9.18 9.76
N LEU A 91 -3.01 10.01 10.02
CA LEU A 91 -4.20 9.60 10.78
C LEU A 91 -4.95 8.49 10.06
N GLN A 92 -5.11 8.57 8.73
CA GLN A 92 -5.74 7.52 7.95
C GLN A 92 -5.02 6.17 8.10
N ARG A 93 -3.68 6.17 8.05
CA ARG A 93 -2.89 4.95 8.24
C ARG A 93 -2.92 4.48 9.69
N HIS A 94 -2.93 5.41 10.64
CA HIS A 94 -2.91 5.11 12.07
C HIS A 94 -4.23 4.46 12.53
N THR A 95 -5.37 5.04 12.15
CA THR A 95 -6.71 4.54 12.55
C THR A 95 -7.10 3.23 11.87
N THR A 96 -6.56 2.96 10.68
CA THR A 96 -6.75 1.68 9.98
C THR A 96 -5.76 0.60 10.41
N ALA A 97 -4.77 0.92 11.24
CA ALA A 97 -3.77 -0.03 11.70
C ALA A 97 -4.38 -1.08 12.63
N THR A 98 -3.88 -2.32 12.54
CA THR A 98 -4.33 -3.44 13.39
C THR A 98 -4.15 -3.14 14.88
N ALA A 99 -3.09 -2.41 15.26
CA ALA A 99 -2.88 -1.98 16.65
C ALA A 99 -3.99 -1.04 17.14
N TYR A 100 -4.45 -0.11 16.30
CA TYR A 100 -5.53 0.81 16.63
C TYR A 100 -6.87 0.10 16.78
N LEU A 101 -7.22 -0.80 15.85
CA LEU A 101 -8.44 -1.60 15.95
C LEU A 101 -8.45 -2.44 17.23
N ARG A 102 -7.30 -3.00 17.64
CA ARG A 102 -7.20 -3.72 18.93
C ARG A 102 -7.44 -2.81 20.14
N ALA A 103 -6.95 -1.57 20.08
CA ALA A 103 -7.15 -0.60 21.14
C ALA A 103 -8.61 -0.16 21.27
N LEU A 104 -9.36 -0.06 20.17
CA LEU A 104 -10.80 0.23 20.18
C LEU A 104 -11.63 -0.86 20.87
N VAL A 105 -11.22 -2.12 20.71
CA VAL A 105 -11.94 -3.29 21.21
C VAL A 105 -11.60 -3.62 22.67
N ALA A 106 -10.55 -3.01 23.21
CA ALA A 106 -10.15 -3.22 24.60
C ALA A 106 -11.27 -2.80 25.58
N GLU A 107 -11.40 -3.56 26.66
CA GLU A 107 -12.37 -3.28 27.71
C GLU A 107 -12.06 -1.93 28.38
N GLY A 108 -13.08 -1.12 28.62
CA GLY A 108 -12.92 0.22 29.20
C GLY A 108 -12.22 1.23 28.29
N ALA A 109 -12.02 0.94 27.00
CA ALA A 109 -11.40 1.87 26.07
C ALA A 109 -12.25 3.13 25.90
N THR A 110 -11.64 4.28 26.23
CA THR A 110 -12.17 5.63 26.01
C THR A 110 -11.32 6.37 25.00
N ARG A 111 -11.92 7.37 24.34
CA ARG A 111 -11.17 8.25 23.44
C ARG A 111 -10.32 9.17 24.28
N ILE A 112 -9.08 9.38 23.86
CA ILE A 112 -8.11 10.22 24.55
C ILE A 112 -7.79 11.44 23.68
N ASP A 113 -7.67 12.61 24.30
CA ASP A 113 -7.23 13.83 23.64
C ASP A 113 -5.70 13.96 23.60
N LEU A 114 -5.21 15.15 23.19
CA LEU A 114 -3.79 15.44 23.08
C LEU A 114 -3.06 15.53 24.43
N ASP A 115 -3.78 15.80 25.53
CA ASP A 115 -3.22 15.89 26.88
C ASP A 115 -3.28 14.57 27.64
N GLY A 116 -3.97 13.56 27.11
CA GLY A 116 -4.19 12.30 27.80
C GLY A 116 -5.52 12.25 28.56
N GLN A 117 -6.39 13.24 28.40
CA GLN A 117 -7.71 13.27 29.04
C GLN A 117 -8.74 12.45 28.27
N PRO A 118 -9.71 11.83 28.96
CA PRO A 118 -10.82 11.14 28.32
C PRO A 118 -11.72 12.16 27.62
N ALA A 119 -11.82 12.04 26.30
CA ALA A 119 -12.56 12.93 25.41
C ALA A 119 -13.70 12.21 24.69
N GLY A 120 -14.46 11.44 25.47
CA GLY A 120 -15.67 10.75 25.04
C GLY A 120 -15.54 9.23 24.95
N GLU A 121 -16.68 8.57 24.90
CA GLU A 121 -16.77 7.13 24.83
C GLU A 121 -16.70 6.61 23.39
N ILE A 122 -16.41 5.32 23.27
CA ILE A 122 -16.43 4.61 21.98
C ILE A 122 -17.80 3.93 21.89
N ALA A 123 -18.60 4.37 20.92
CA ALA A 123 -19.88 3.74 20.62
C ALA A 123 -19.70 2.25 20.30
N ALA A 124 -20.66 1.42 20.71
CA ALA A 124 -20.57 -0.04 20.60
C ALA A 124 -20.39 -0.49 19.14
N GLU A 125 -21.04 0.20 18.22
CA GLU A 125 -20.98 -0.04 16.77
C GLU A 125 -19.54 0.06 16.24
N HIS A 126 -18.75 0.99 16.78
CA HIS A 126 -17.34 1.13 16.39
C HIS A 126 -16.47 0.01 16.96
N ARG A 127 -16.80 -0.50 18.16
CA ARG A 127 -16.10 -1.66 18.73
C ARG A 127 -16.42 -2.92 17.94
N ASP A 128 -17.69 -3.10 17.55
CA ASP A 128 -18.13 -4.26 16.78
C ASP A 128 -17.53 -4.26 15.37
N ALA A 129 -17.55 -3.12 14.67
CA ALA A 129 -16.90 -2.98 13.37
C ALA A 129 -15.39 -3.28 13.44
N ALA A 130 -14.71 -2.85 14.51
CA ALA A 130 -13.31 -3.15 14.72
C ALA A 130 -13.05 -4.64 15.00
N ARG A 131 -13.93 -5.32 15.74
CA ARG A 131 -13.88 -6.78 15.95
C ARG A 131 -13.99 -7.55 14.64
N VAL A 132 -15.01 -7.25 13.84
CA VAL A 132 -15.25 -7.89 12.54
C VAL A 132 -14.05 -7.71 11.61
N GLU A 133 -13.49 -6.50 11.52
CA GLU A 133 -12.33 -6.24 10.66
C GLU A 133 -11.07 -6.96 11.16
N LEU A 134 -10.86 -7.08 12.47
CA LEU A 134 -9.75 -7.85 13.04
C LEU A 134 -9.86 -9.34 12.73
N GLU A 135 -11.05 -9.92 12.83
CA GLU A 135 -11.31 -11.32 12.50
C GLU A 135 -11.07 -11.59 11.01
N ARG A 136 -11.59 -10.71 10.14
CA ARG A 136 -11.35 -10.77 8.69
C ARG A 136 -9.85 -10.74 8.37
N ARG A 137 -9.09 -9.82 8.99
CA ARG A 137 -7.63 -9.73 8.80
C ARG A 137 -6.89 -10.95 9.32
N ARG A 138 -7.29 -11.49 10.48
CA ARG A 138 -6.69 -12.71 11.04
C ARG A 138 -6.90 -13.90 10.12
N ALA A 139 -8.10 -14.08 9.56
CA ALA A 139 -8.40 -15.16 8.64
C ALA A 139 -7.52 -15.11 7.38
N ILE A 140 -7.32 -13.93 6.79
CA ILE A 140 -6.46 -13.73 5.62
C ILE A 140 -4.99 -14.07 5.93
N VAL A 141 -4.49 -13.59 7.06
CA VAL A 141 -3.09 -13.85 7.48
C VAL A 141 -2.88 -15.34 7.77
N GLU A 142 -3.82 -16.00 8.45
CA GLU A 142 -3.75 -17.44 8.72
C GLU A 142 -3.84 -18.27 7.44
N ALA A 143 -4.70 -17.90 6.48
CA ALA A 143 -4.76 -18.55 5.17
C ALA A 143 -3.42 -18.43 4.42
N LYS A 144 -2.83 -17.23 4.38
CA LYS A 144 -1.52 -16.99 3.76
C LYS A 144 -0.42 -17.81 4.44
N LYS A 145 -0.41 -17.85 5.77
CA LYS A 145 0.57 -18.61 6.56
C LYS A 145 0.41 -20.12 6.39
N ARG A 146 -0.82 -20.62 6.24
CA ARG A 146 -1.09 -22.03 5.91
C ARG A 146 -0.55 -22.37 4.52
N ALA A 147 -0.86 -21.56 3.52
CA ALA A 147 -0.33 -21.72 2.16
C ALA A 147 1.21 -21.69 2.12
N GLU A 148 1.84 -20.78 2.86
CA GLU A 148 3.31 -20.71 2.95
C GLU A 148 3.91 -21.96 3.63
N ARG A 149 3.27 -22.47 4.71
CA ARG A 149 3.70 -23.71 5.38
C ARG A 149 3.53 -24.95 4.52
N GLU A 150 2.48 -24.98 3.70
CA GLU A 150 2.24 -26.07 2.74
C GLU A 150 3.27 -26.04 1.61
N ALA A 151 3.53 -24.86 1.03
CA ALA A 151 4.59 -24.66 0.06
C ALA A 151 5.97 -25.04 0.60
N ALA A 152 6.28 -24.65 1.84
CA ALA A 152 7.53 -25.03 2.51
C ALA A 152 7.65 -26.54 2.78
N ARG A 153 6.53 -27.23 3.03
CA ARG A 153 6.50 -28.69 3.16
C ARG A 153 6.70 -29.41 1.82
N ALA A 154 6.02 -28.94 0.77
CA ALA A 154 6.17 -29.48 -0.57
C ALA A 154 7.60 -29.25 -1.13
N ALA A 155 8.24 -28.15 -0.77
CA ALA A 155 9.62 -27.85 -1.16
C ALA A 155 10.70 -28.58 -0.33
N ARG A 156 10.33 -29.24 0.79
CA ARG A 156 11.28 -30.01 1.59
C ARG A 156 11.47 -31.38 0.93
N PRO A 157 12.66 -31.72 0.42
CA PRO A 157 12.91 -33.04 -0.15
C PRO A 157 12.72 -34.11 0.95
N PRO A 158 12.25 -35.31 0.59
CA PRO A 158 12.13 -36.42 1.54
C PRO A 158 13.52 -36.65 2.13
N ARG A 159 13.70 -36.33 3.40
CA ARG A 159 14.85 -36.83 4.13
C ARG A 159 14.59 -38.32 4.26
N HIS A 160 15.31 -39.10 3.45
CA HIS A 160 15.41 -40.53 3.63
C HIS A 160 15.68 -40.78 5.12
N ASP A 161 14.72 -41.41 5.81
CA ASP A 161 14.93 -41.98 7.13
C ASP A 161 16.00 -43.08 6.98
N ALA A 162 17.25 -42.66 6.95
CA ALA A 162 18.38 -43.54 7.01
C ALA A 162 18.53 -44.00 8.46
N ARG A 163 17.86 -45.12 8.74
CA ARG A 163 18.20 -46.14 9.73
C ARG A 163 17.91 -45.80 11.19
N GLN A 164 16.78 -46.31 11.67
CA GLN A 164 16.71 -46.92 13.00
C GLN A 164 16.41 -48.41 12.83
N ASP A 165 17.50 -49.18 12.74
CA ASP A 165 17.49 -50.64 12.87
C ASP A 165 17.64 -50.97 14.37
N PRO A 166 16.61 -51.51 15.05
CA PRO A 166 16.70 -51.86 16.46
C PRO A 166 17.28 -53.27 16.57
N GLY A 167 18.58 -53.42 16.30
CA GLY A 167 19.13 -54.76 16.04
C GLY A 167 20.61 -54.98 16.30
N ARG A 168 21.22 -54.42 17.35
CA ARG A 168 22.48 -54.99 17.87
C ARG A 168 22.79 -54.58 19.30
N ARG A 169 22.44 -55.45 20.25
CA ARG A 169 23.12 -55.54 21.56
C ARG A 169 24.44 -56.30 21.35
N GLY A 170 25.53 -55.76 21.87
CA GLY A 170 26.86 -56.38 21.79
C GLY A 170 27.90 -55.49 22.47
N ASP A 171 28.16 -55.83 23.73
CA ASP A 171 29.07 -55.26 24.71
C ASP A 171 30.55 -55.18 24.22
N THR A 172 31.26 -54.09 24.54
CA THR A 172 32.61 -54.06 25.19
C THR A 172 33.33 -52.71 25.06
N GLY A 173 33.71 -52.13 26.22
CA GLY A 173 35.07 -51.66 26.51
C GLY A 173 35.56 -50.28 26.01
N PRO A 174 36.25 -49.48 26.85
CA PRO A 174 36.58 -48.08 26.58
C PRO A 174 37.90 -47.94 25.82
N GLY A 175 37.92 -47.07 24.80
CA GLY A 175 39.15 -46.77 24.08
C GLY A 175 38.97 -45.60 23.13
N ALA A 176 39.32 -44.40 23.58
CA ALA A 176 39.55 -43.27 22.67
C ALA A 176 40.64 -43.64 21.65
N PRO A 177 40.48 -43.26 20.37
CA PRO A 177 41.39 -42.21 19.90
C PRO A 177 40.72 -41.19 18.98
N ARG A 178 41.10 -39.93 19.25
CA ARG A 178 41.44 -38.86 18.30
C ARG A 178 40.59 -38.70 17.03
N ARG A 179 39.72 -37.69 17.14
CA ARG A 179 39.16 -36.83 16.08
C ARG A 179 40.20 -36.45 15.00
N PRO A 180 40.01 -36.78 13.71
CA PRO A 180 40.61 -36.02 12.63
C PRO A 180 39.77 -34.76 12.41
N GLN A 181 40.37 -33.60 12.67
CA GLN A 181 39.78 -32.31 12.33
C GLN A 181 39.69 -32.21 10.80
N LYS A 182 38.47 -32.07 10.27
CA LYS A 182 38.30 -31.51 8.91
C LYS A 182 38.70 -30.03 8.99
N PRO A 183 39.55 -29.53 8.08
CA PRO A 183 39.94 -28.13 8.09
C PRO A 183 38.72 -27.24 7.81
N ARG A 184 38.62 -26.15 8.56
CA ARG A 184 37.80 -24.98 8.21
C ARG A 184 38.17 -24.55 6.78
N PRO A 185 37.22 -24.32 5.86
CA PRO A 185 37.51 -23.47 4.73
C PRO A 185 37.53 -22.03 5.25
N GLU A 186 38.72 -21.43 5.27
CA GLU A 186 38.91 -20.00 5.45
C GLU A 186 38.15 -19.22 4.38
N LEU A 187 37.56 -18.12 4.84
CA LEU A 187 37.09 -17.01 4.02
C LEU A 187 38.26 -16.47 3.17
N LYS A 188 38.33 -16.87 1.89
CA LYS A 188 38.97 -16.03 0.89
C LYS A 188 37.95 -15.03 0.36
N ARG A 189 37.99 -13.85 0.96
CA ARG A 189 37.56 -12.56 0.41
C ARG A 189 38.22 -12.41 -0.97
N VAL A 190 37.50 -12.76 -2.03
CA VAL A 190 37.82 -12.31 -3.39
C VAL A 190 36.88 -11.16 -3.71
N ARG A 191 37.49 -10.03 -4.04
CA ARG A 191 36.90 -8.81 -4.57
C ARG A 191 35.74 -9.10 -5.52
N SER A 192 34.65 -8.35 -5.35
CA SER A 192 33.68 -8.10 -6.41
C SER A 192 34.41 -7.63 -7.69
N PRO A 193 34.12 -8.20 -8.86
CA PRO A 193 33.85 -7.42 -10.05
C PRO A 193 32.34 -7.08 -10.00
N GLU A 194 31.96 -5.84 -9.78
CA GLU A 194 31.73 -4.87 -10.84
C GLU A 194 30.95 -5.46 -12.03
N SER A 195 29.69 -5.02 -12.13
CA SER A 195 28.86 -4.90 -13.33
C SER A 195 29.31 -5.69 -14.57
N ALA A 196 28.67 -6.83 -14.80
CA ALA A 196 28.48 -7.34 -16.15
C ALA A 196 27.00 -7.66 -16.33
N LYS A 197 26.32 -6.79 -17.10
CA LYS A 197 25.03 -7.07 -17.75
C LYS A 197 25.04 -8.50 -18.30
N PRO A 198 23.94 -9.27 -18.20
CA PRO A 198 23.79 -10.43 -19.07
C PRO A 198 23.94 -9.97 -20.53
N PRO A 199 24.63 -10.73 -21.40
CA PRO A 199 24.85 -10.32 -22.77
C PRO A 199 23.51 -10.09 -23.45
N THR A 200 23.29 -8.86 -23.89
CA THR A 200 22.26 -8.49 -24.86
C THR A 200 22.40 -9.42 -26.07
N PRO A 201 21.41 -10.26 -26.40
CA PRO A 201 21.33 -10.77 -27.77
C PRO A 201 21.10 -9.56 -28.70
N PRO A 202 21.77 -9.49 -29.86
CA PRO A 202 21.64 -8.36 -30.76
C PRO A 202 20.26 -8.40 -31.44
N LEU A 203 19.47 -7.34 -31.20
CA LEU A 203 18.54 -6.67 -32.12
C LEU A 203 17.59 -7.56 -32.97
N THR A 204 16.36 -7.69 -32.44
CA THR A 204 15.02 -7.79 -33.09
C THR A 204 14.92 -7.88 -34.62
N PRO A 205 13.96 -8.69 -35.11
CA PRO A 205 12.65 -8.11 -35.41
C PRO A 205 11.51 -8.84 -34.69
N GLU A 206 10.47 -8.07 -34.34
CA GLU A 206 9.15 -8.50 -33.85
C GLU A 206 9.10 -9.12 -32.45
N GLN A 207 8.88 -8.25 -31.46
CA GLN A 207 7.95 -8.61 -30.40
C GLN A 207 6.62 -8.88 -31.10
N ASP A 208 6.35 -10.16 -31.38
CA ASP A 208 5.08 -10.59 -31.97
C ASP A 208 3.96 -9.86 -31.23
N PRO A 209 3.20 -8.96 -31.88
CA PRO A 209 2.16 -8.19 -31.20
C PRO A 209 1.14 -9.14 -30.58
N GLU A 210 0.95 -10.31 -31.20
CA GLU A 210 0.17 -11.40 -30.64
C GLU A 210 0.78 -12.00 -29.37
N ALA A 211 2.09 -12.22 -29.31
CA ALA A 211 2.74 -12.78 -28.12
C ALA A 211 2.67 -11.80 -26.93
N LEU A 212 2.75 -10.50 -27.19
CA LEU A 212 2.50 -9.46 -26.19
C LEU A 212 1.03 -9.46 -25.74
N ALA A 213 0.09 -9.49 -26.69
CA ALA A 213 -1.34 -9.55 -26.38
C ALA A 213 -1.70 -10.79 -25.53
N ARG A 214 -1.15 -11.97 -25.85
CA ARG A 214 -1.31 -13.21 -25.05
C ARG A 214 -0.76 -13.04 -23.63
N ARG A 215 0.40 -12.38 -23.47
CA ARG A 215 0.97 -12.08 -22.14
C ARG A 215 0.11 -11.12 -21.35
N GLU A 216 -0.40 -10.06 -21.98
CA GLU A 216 -1.30 -9.09 -21.35
C GLU A 216 -2.61 -9.74 -20.89
N ARG A 217 -3.21 -10.59 -21.73
CA ARG A 217 -4.39 -11.40 -21.39
C ARG A 217 -4.12 -12.34 -20.21
N ALA A 218 -2.98 -13.02 -20.20
CA ALA A 218 -2.60 -13.90 -19.08
C ALA A 218 -2.40 -13.12 -17.77
N LEU A 219 -1.80 -11.93 -17.83
CA LEU A 219 -1.66 -11.04 -16.67
C LEU A 219 -3.03 -10.51 -16.19
N LEU A 220 -3.93 -10.20 -17.12
CA LEU A 220 -5.29 -9.76 -16.81
C LEU A 220 -6.09 -10.86 -16.09
N LEU A 221 -6.04 -12.10 -16.59
CA LEU A 221 -6.66 -13.26 -15.96
C LEU A 221 -6.12 -13.49 -14.54
N ARG A 222 -4.80 -13.49 -14.37
CA ARG A 222 -4.18 -13.64 -13.04
C ARG A 222 -4.58 -12.51 -12.10
N SER A 223 -4.60 -11.27 -12.58
CA SER A 223 -5.00 -10.11 -11.78
C SER A 223 -6.47 -10.19 -11.36
N PHE A 224 -7.34 -10.71 -12.23
CA PHE A 224 -8.75 -10.92 -11.95
C PHE A 224 -8.95 -12.03 -10.89
N GLU A 225 -8.30 -13.18 -11.04
CA GLU A 225 -8.38 -14.32 -10.09
C GLU A 225 -7.83 -13.98 -8.70
N GLN A 226 -6.88 -13.05 -8.61
CA GLN A 226 -6.31 -12.58 -7.33
C GLN A 226 -7.07 -11.42 -6.70
N SER A 227 -8.02 -10.83 -7.43
CA SER A 227 -8.78 -9.67 -6.97
C SER A 227 -10.04 -10.12 -6.20
N PRO A 228 -10.34 -9.53 -5.03
CA PRO A 228 -11.60 -9.75 -4.32
C PRO A 228 -12.76 -8.91 -4.87
N LEU A 229 -12.53 -8.12 -5.94
CA LEU A 229 -13.52 -7.22 -6.51
C LEU A 229 -14.59 -7.98 -7.30
N SER A 230 -15.82 -7.47 -7.28
CA SER A 230 -16.82 -7.89 -8.25
C SER A 230 -16.34 -7.58 -9.67
N LYS A 231 -16.83 -8.37 -10.63
CA LYS A 231 -16.47 -8.24 -12.04
C LYS A 231 -16.70 -6.82 -12.59
N ALA A 232 -17.86 -6.23 -12.28
CA ALA A 232 -18.21 -4.85 -12.63
C ALA A 232 -17.15 -3.84 -12.15
N ASN A 233 -16.75 -3.94 -10.88
CA ASN A 233 -15.77 -3.04 -10.29
C ASN A 233 -14.37 -3.24 -10.87
N PHE A 234 -14.00 -4.50 -11.16
CA PHE A 234 -12.72 -4.79 -11.80
C PHE A 234 -12.66 -4.25 -13.23
N ALA A 235 -13.75 -4.39 -14.00
CA ALA A 235 -13.87 -3.83 -15.35
C ALA A 235 -13.72 -2.30 -15.33
N ALA A 236 -14.45 -1.62 -14.44
CA ALA A 236 -14.36 -0.17 -14.26
C ALA A 236 -12.93 0.30 -13.90
N LEU A 237 -12.23 -0.42 -13.02
CA LEU A 237 -10.84 -0.12 -12.65
C LEU A 237 -9.83 -0.32 -13.78
N LYS A 238 -10.13 -1.20 -14.75
CA LYS A 238 -9.32 -1.44 -15.93
C LYS A 238 -9.72 -0.57 -17.12
N GLY A 239 -10.73 0.28 -16.98
CA GLY A 239 -11.26 1.10 -18.07
C GLY A 239 -11.90 0.26 -19.18
N LEU A 240 -12.35 -0.95 -18.87
CA LEU A 240 -12.97 -1.89 -19.79
C LEU A 240 -14.47 -2.01 -19.51
N SER A 241 -15.28 -2.29 -20.54
CA SER A 241 -16.65 -2.76 -20.33
C SER A 241 -16.65 -4.19 -19.78
N GLU A 242 -17.73 -4.59 -19.11
CA GLU A 242 -17.85 -5.96 -18.58
C GLU A 242 -17.80 -7.03 -19.67
N GLU A 243 -18.37 -6.73 -20.83
CA GLU A 243 -18.37 -7.60 -22.01
C GLU A 243 -16.97 -7.74 -22.62
N ALA A 244 -16.22 -6.64 -22.72
CA ALA A 244 -14.84 -6.66 -23.22
C ALA A 244 -13.91 -7.42 -22.26
N LEU A 245 -14.10 -7.25 -20.95
CA LEU A 245 -13.38 -8.01 -19.94
C LEU A 245 -13.65 -9.52 -20.07
N ASP A 246 -14.91 -9.92 -20.25
CA ASP A 246 -15.28 -11.33 -20.45
C ASP A 246 -14.64 -11.96 -21.67
N ALA A 247 -14.64 -11.25 -22.80
CA ALA A 247 -14.03 -11.72 -24.03
C ALA A 247 -12.51 -11.96 -23.85
N LEU A 248 -11.84 -11.06 -23.14
CA LEU A 248 -10.41 -11.18 -22.84
C LEU A 248 -10.12 -12.31 -21.84
N LEU A 249 -10.92 -12.48 -20.80
CA LEU A 249 -10.77 -13.57 -19.83
C LEU A 249 -11.05 -14.94 -20.46
N THR A 250 -12.03 -15.03 -21.37
CA THR A 250 -12.34 -16.25 -22.12
C THR A 250 -11.19 -16.64 -23.03
N SER A 251 -10.65 -15.67 -23.78
CA SER A 251 -9.48 -15.86 -24.64
C SER A 251 -8.25 -16.30 -23.83
N ALA A 252 -7.99 -15.65 -22.68
CA ALA A 252 -6.88 -15.99 -21.79
C ALA A 252 -6.97 -17.42 -21.24
N ARG A 253 -8.18 -17.91 -20.94
CA ARG A 253 -8.42 -19.28 -20.45
C ARG A 253 -8.19 -20.32 -21.54
N GLN A 254 -8.63 -20.05 -22.78
CA GLN A 254 -8.38 -20.92 -23.93
C GLN A 254 -6.87 -21.02 -24.22
N GLU A 255 -6.17 -19.88 -24.26
CA GLU A 255 -4.72 -19.84 -24.48
C GLU A 255 -3.91 -20.57 -23.39
N ARG A 256 -4.40 -20.59 -22.14
CA ARG A 256 -3.80 -21.37 -21.04
C ARG A 256 -3.98 -22.88 -21.23
N GLY A 257 -5.11 -23.31 -21.82
CA GLY A 257 -5.40 -24.72 -22.08
C GLY A 257 -4.70 -25.29 -23.31
N SER A 258 -4.24 -24.43 -24.22
CA SER A 258 -3.53 -24.82 -25.45
C SER A 258 -1.99 -24.87 -25.31
N ARG A 259 -1.46 -24.79 -24.10
CA ARG A 259 -0.03 -24.75 -23.78
C ARG A 259 0.42 -26.02 -23.06
#